data_AF-A0A2S6MX11-F1
#
_entry.id   AF-A0A2S6MX11-F1
#
_cell.length_a   1.000
_cell.length_b   1.000
_cell.length_c   1.000
_cell.angle_alpha   90.00
_cell.angle_beta   90.00
_cell.angle_gamma   90.00
#
_symmetry.space_group_name_H-M   'P 1'
#
loop_
_entity.id
_entity.type
_entity.pdbx_description
1 polymer ?
#
loop_
_entity_poly.entity_id
_entity_poly.type
_entity_poly.pdbx_seq_one_letter_code
_entity_poly.pdbx_strand_id
1 'polypeptide(L)'
;MRLHRFAIISGLGWLIDMLVMTLLVSGGVSVFIANLTSAGLAISFVFFAAQNRVFIDNGRFLFAKFAAYFLYQAVAVPLASIVIQKLAFVLLAAAPADLFALLHLHDGQKLTFASLAAKVAVTPLTLYSNFLFMGWLVERRVSLL
;
A
#
# COMPACT_ATOMS: atom_id res chain seq x y z
N MET A 1 -8.94 -13.70 -14.10
CA MET A 1 -7.80 -14.27 -13.32
C MET A 1 -6.60 -13.31 -13.16
N ARG A 2 -6.78 -11.97 -13.13
CA ARG A 2 -5.64 -11.02 -13.11
C ARG A 2 -5.30 -10.44 -11.73
N LEU A 3 -6.28 -10.39 -10.82
CA LEU A 3 -6.13 -9.80 -9.49
C LEU A 3 -5.05 -10.51 -8.63
N HIS A 4 -4.96 -11.84 -8.66
CA HIS A 4 -3.95 -12.55 -7.86
C HIS A 4 -2.52 -12.23 -8.31
N ARG A 5 -2.28 -12.09 -9.63
CA ARG A 5 -0.97 -11.70 -10.17
C ARG A 5 -0.62 -10.27 -9.75
N PHE A 6 -1.60 -9.37 -9.80
CA PHE A 6 -1.44 -8.01 -9.31
C PHE A 6 -1.14 -7.96 -7.81
N ALA A 7 -1.83 -8.80 -7.02
CA ALA A 7 -1.62 -8.89 -5.58
C ALA A 7 -0.21 -9.37 -5.24
N ILE A 8 0.31 -10.36 -5.96
CA ILE A 8 1.70 -10.83 -5.80
C ILE A 8 2.69 -9.71 -6.13
N ILE A 9 2.51 -9.02 -7.27
CA ILE A 9 3.40 -7.92 -7.67
C ILE A 9 3.34 -6.76 -6.67
N SER A 10 2.15 -6.40 -6.20
CA SER A 10 1.96 -5.34 -5.19
C SER A 10 2.57 -5.73 -3.85
N GLY A 11 2.44 -6.99 -3.44
CA GLY A 11 3.07 -7.52 -2.23
C GLY A 11 4.60 -7.48 -2.33
N LEU A 12 5.17 -7.85 -3.48
CA LEU A 12 6.61 -7.72 -3.73
C LEU A 12 7.06 -6.25 -3.68
N GLY A 13 6.29 -5.33 -4.25
CA GLY A 13 6.55 -3.90 -4.15
C GLY A 13 6.59 -3.42 -2.70
N TRP A 14 5.64 -3.86 -1.87
CA TRP A 14 5.62 -3.55 -0.45
C TRP A 14 6.83 -4.12 0.32
N LEU A 15 7.27 -5.34 -0.02
CA LEU A 15 8.48 -5.91 0.58
C LEU A 15 9.75 -5.14 0.17
N ILE A 16 9.83 -4.71 -1.09
CA ILE A 16 10.93 -3.85 -1.57
C ILE A 16 10.94 -2.53 -0.82
N ASP A 17 9.79 -1.88 -0.65
CA ASP A 17 9.64 -0.63 0.11
C ASP A 17 10.21 -0.79 1.53
N MET A 18 9.73 -1.80 2.26
CA MET A 18 10.17 -2.08 3.63
C MET A 18 11.67 -2.36 3.71
N LEU A 19 12.22 -3.14 2.78
CA LEU A 19 13.65 -3.46 2.74
C LEU A 19 14.49 -2.20 2.48
N VAL A 20 14.15 -1.43 1.44
CA VAL A 20 14.90 -0.23 1.05
C VAL A 20 14.84 0.83 2.16
N MET A 21 13.67 1.05 2.75
CA MET A 21 13.51 1.98 3.87
C MET A 21 14.41 1.56 5.04
N THR A 22 14.41 0.27 5.40
CA THR A 22 15.22 -0.26 6.50
C THR A 22 16.71 -0.05 6.24
N LEU A 23 17.18 -0.35 5.03
CA LEU A 23 18.58 -0.14 4.65
C LEU A 23 18.97 1.35 4.71
N LEU A 24 18.15 2.24 4.14
CA LEU A 24 18.43 3.68 4.15
C LEU A 24 18.48 4.25 5.57
N VAL A 25 17.51 3.88 6.43
CA VAL A 25 17.49 4.33 7.83
C VAL A 25 18.70 3.78 8.60
N SER A 26 19.07 2.52 8.39
CA SER A 26 20.27 1.93 9.01
C SER A 26 21.57 2.61 8.56
N GLY A 27 21.58 3.20 7.34
CA GLY A 27 22.66 4.01 6.81
C GLY A 27 22.66 5.47 7.28
N GLY A 28 21.77 5.86 8.19
CA GLY A 28 21.69 7.21 8.75
C GLY A 28 20.86 8.21 7.93
N VAL A 29 20.16 7.76 6.88
CA VAL A 29 19.22 8.61 6.15
C VAL A 29 18.00 8.88 7.04
N SER A 30 17.51 10.12 7.02
CA SER A 30 16.31 10.47 7.79
C SER A 30 15.11 9.61 7.38
N VAL A 31 14.29 9.22 8.35
CA VAL A 31 13.11 8.35 8.15
C VAL A 31 12.19 8.88 7.05
N PHE A 32 12.01 10.20 6.98
CA PHE A 32 11.18 10.84 5.97
C PHE A 32 11.75 10.65 4.55
N ILE A 33 13.04 10.95 4.34
CA ILE A 33 13.69 10.81 3.03
C ILE A 33 13.80 9.33 2.64
N ALA A 34 14.08 8.45 3.61
CA ALA A 34 14.12 7.01 3.41
C ALA A 34 12.78 6.48 2.91
N ASN A 35 11.67 6.83 3.59
CA ASN A 35 10.31 6.42 3.23
C ASN A 35 9.87 6.99 1.87
N LEU A 36 10.19 8.25 1.59
CA LEU A 36 9.85 8.86 0.30
C LEU A 36 10.59 8.15 -0.86
N THR A 37 11.87 7.84 -0.65
CA THR A 37 12.72 7.17 -1.65
C THR A 37 12.29 5.73 -1.87
N SER A 38 12.06 4.98 -0.78
CA SER A 38 11.63 3.58 -0.85
C SER A 38 10.25 3.44 -1.49
N ALA A 39 9.30 4.32 -1.12
CA ALA A 39 7.96 4.32 -1.69
C ALA A 39 8.00 4.63 -3.19
N GLY A 40 8.81 5.62 -3.61
CA GLY A 40 9.00 5.95 -5.02
C GLY A 40 9.53 4.76 -5.84
N LEU A 41 10.51 4.04 -5.30
CA LEU A 41 11.06 2.83 -5.93
C LEU A 41 10.02 1.70 -6.01
N ALA A 42 9.28 1.45 -4.93
CA ALA A 42 8.24 0.43 -4.89
C ALA A 42 7.08 0.71 -5.84
N ILE A 43 6.59 1.96 -5.87
CA ILE A 43 5.53 2.40 -6.80
C ILE A 43 6.00 2.20 -8.25
N SER A 44 7.25 2.56 -8.54
CA SER A 44 7.85 2.37 -9.86
C SER A 44 7.90 0.89 -10.24
N PHE A 45 8.41 0.04 -9.35
CA PHE A 45 8.44 -1.40 -9.56
C PHE A 45 7.05 -1.97 -9.84
N VAL A 46 6.06 -1.66 -9.00
CA VAL A 46 4.68 -2.16 -9.15
C VAL A 46 4.11 -1.74 -10.48
N PHE A 47 4.30 -0.47 -10.88
CA PHE A 47 3.80 0.04 -12.15
C PHE A 47 4.38 -0.75 -13.34
N PHE A 48 5.70 -0.80 -13.48
CA PHE A 48 6.35 -1.44 -14.63
C PHE A 48 6.15 -2.96 -14.64
N ALA A 49 6.22 -3.61 -13.48
CA ALA A 49 5.99 -5.05 -13.38
C ALA A 49 4.54 -5.42 -13.68
N ALA A 50 3.57 -4.68 -13.15
CA ALA A 50 2.15 -4.96 -13.39
C ALA A 50 1.75 -4.62 -14.83
N GLN A 51 2.21 -3.51 -15.39
CA GLN A 51 1.93 -3.16 -16.78
C GLN A 51 2.40 -4.24 -17.76
N ASN A 52 3.60 -4.79 -17.56
CA ASN A 52 4.17 -5.76 -18.49
C ASN A 52 3.66 -7.20 -18.28
N ARG A 53 3.13 -7.54 -17.09
CA ARG A 53 2.77 -8.93 -16.74
C ARG A 53 1.30 -9.17 -16.40
N VAL A 54 0.53 -8.12 -16.12
CA VAL A 54 -0.86 -8.23 -15.68
C VAL A 54 -1.83 -7.59 -16.67
N PHE A 55 -1.44 -6.46 -17.27
CA PHE A 55 -2.31 -5.68 -18.15
C PHE A 55 -1.85 -5.75 -19.61
N ILE A 56 -2.79 -5.65 -20.55
CA ILE A 56 -2.49 -5.57 -21.98
C ILE A 56 -2.33 -4.09 -22.35
N ASP A 57 -1.09 -3.66 -22.56
CA ASP A 57 -0.80 -2.27 -22.92
C ASP A 57 -1.08 -2.01 -24.42
N ASN A 58 -1.88 -0.99 -24.70
CA ASN A 58 -2.15 -0.49 -26.06
C ASN A 58 -1.01 0.41 -26.62
N GLY A 59 0.18 0.41 -26.00
CA GLY A 59 1.42 0.96 -26.55
C GLY A 59 1.54 2.49 -26.61
N ARG A 60 0.64 3.26 -25.96
CA ARG A 60 0.67 4.73 -25.99
C ARG A 60 1.12 5.34 -24.65
N PHE A 61 2.10 6.25 -24.74
CA PHE A 61 2.61 7.14 -23.68
C PHE A 61 2.87 6.49 -22.31
N LEU A 62 3.81 5.54 -22.25
CA LEU A 62 4.26 4.88 -21.02
C LEU A 62 4.56 5.86 -19.87
N PHE A 63 5.31 6.93 -20.17
CA PHE A 63 5.68 7.92 -19.16
C PHE A 63 4.47 8.71 -18.62
N ALA A 64 3.49 9.02 -19.46
CA ALA A 64 2.27 9.70 -19.02
C ALA A 64 1.42 8.80 -18.11
N LYS A 65 1.34 7.50 -18.42
CA LYS A 65 0.70 6.51 -17.54
C LYS A 65 1.44 6.39 -16.21
N PHE A 66 2.77 6.34 -16.24
CA PHE A 66 3.57 6.31 -15.01
C PHE A 66 3.33 7.56 -14.15
N ALA A 67 3.39 8.76 -14.75
CA ALA A 67 3.14 10.00 -14.03
C ALA A 67 1.72 10.06 -13.43
N ALA A 68 0.70 9.64 -14.17
CA ALA A 68 -0.67 9.56 -13.68
C ALA A 68 -0.80 8.57 -12.51
N TYR A 69 -0.13 7.41 -12.58
CA TYR A 69 -0.09 6.44 -11.49
C TYR A 69 0.63 6.98 -10.26
N PHE A 70 1.74 7.68 -10.44
CA PHE A 70 2.48 8.30 -9.37
C PHE A 70 1.65 9.38 -8.65
N LEU A 71 0.97 10.25 -9.41
CA LEU A 71 0.07 11.27 -8.86
C LEU A 71 -1.11 10.65 -8.11
N TYR A 72 -1.69 9.58 -8.65
CA TYR A 72 -2.73 8.83 -7.96
C TYR A 72 -2.21 8.28 -6.62
N GLN A 73 -1.01 7.69 -6.57
CA GLN A 73 -0.43 7.17 -5.32
C GLN A 73 -0.11 8.27 -4.31
N ALA A 74 0.30 9.46 -4.77
CA ALA A 74 0.53 10.62 -3.91
C ALA A 74 -0.73 11.07 -3.14
N VAL A 75 -1.93 10.74 -3.64
CA VAL A 75 -3.21 11.00 -2.96
C VAL A 75 -3.74 9.75 -2.24
N ALA A 76 -3.68 8.59 -2.89
CA ALA A 76 -4.23 7.34 -2.38
C ALA A 76 -3.54 6.89 -1.09
N VAL A 77 -2.20 7.02 -1.01
CA VAL A 77 -1.44 6.60 0.19
C VAL A 77 -1.78 7.45 1.42
N PRO A 78 -1.75 8.81 1.37
CA PRO A 78 -2.20 9.61 2.51
C PRO A 78 -3.64 9.35 2.92
N LEU A 79 -4.57 9.19 1.98
CA LEU A 79 -5.97 8.87 2.30
C LEU A 79 -6.09 7.52 3.01
N ALA A 80 -5.41 6.49 2.51
CA ALA A 80 -5.37 5.18 3.15
C ALA A 80 -4.79 5.27 4.57
N SER A 81 -3.72 6.04 4.76
CA SER A 81 -3.12 6.28 6.08
C SER A 81 -4.07 6.94 7.07
N ILE A 82 -4.85 7.94 6.63
CA ILE A 82 -5.87 8.60 7.45
C ILE A 82 -6.97 7.60 7.83
N VAL A 83 -7.44 6.78 6.89
CA VAL A 83 -8.45 5.75 7.15
C VAL A 83 -7.94 4.71 8.15
N ILE A 84 -6.72 4.21 7.97
CA ILE A 84 -6.08 3.27 8.89
C ILE A 84 -5.98 3.88 10.29
N GLN A 85 -5.53 5.13 10.42
CA GLN A 85 -5.40 5.80 11.71
C GLN A 85 -6.77 5.93 12.42
N LYS A 86 -7.80 6.42 11.71
CA LYS A 86 -9.14 6.56 12.28
C LYS A 86 -9.72 5.21 12.68
N LEU A 87 -9.59 4.21 11.82
CA LEU A 87 -10.07 2.86 12.10
C LEU A 87 -9.34 2.23 13.30
N ALA A 88 -8.04 2.46 13.45
CA ALA A 88 -7.26 1.99 14.59
C ALA A 88 -7.79 2.56 15.92
N PHE A 89 -8.13 3.85 15.96
CA PHE A 89 -8.75 4.46 17.15
C PHE A 89 -10.15 3.92 17.43
N VAL A 90 -10.96 3.69 16.40
CA VAL A 90 -12.29 3.07 16.55
C VAL A 90 -12.18 1.65 17.09
N LEU A 91 -11.27 0.84 16.55
CA LEU A 91 -11.03 -0.53 17.01
C LEU A 91 -10.53 -0.57 18.45
N LEU A 92 -9.62 0.34 18.83
CA LEU A 92 -9.12 0.44 20.19
C LEU A 92 -10.24 0.82 21.17
N ALA A 93 -11.12 1.76 20.80
CA ALA A 93 -12.24 2.18 21.63
C ALA A 93 -13.36 1.11 21.73
N ALA A 94 -13.54 0.31 20.68
CA ALA A 94 -14.54 -0.76 20.63
C ALA A 94 -14.07 -2.09 21.26
N ALA A 95 -12.77 -2.24 21.52
CA ALA A 95 -12.20 -3.47 22.04
C ALA A 95 -12.56 -3.67 23.53
N PRO A 96 -13.00 -4.88 23.93
CA PRO A 96 -13.33 -5.17 25.32
C PRO A 96 -12.08 -5.07 26.20
N ALA A 97 -12.23 -4.50 27.40
CA ALA A 97 -11.12 -4.25 28.33
C ALA A 97 -10.31 -5.51 28.65
N ASP A 98 -11.01 -6.65 28.72
CA ASP A 98 -10.45 -7.96 29.08
C ASP A 98 -9.56 -8.53 27.98
N LEU A 99 -9.77 -8.15 26.71
CA LEU A 99 -8.97 -8.63 25.57
C LEU A 99 -7.50 -8.20 25.69
N PHE A 100 -7.26 -6.94 26.06
CA PHE A 100 -5.90 -6.43 26.20
C PHE A 100 -5.22 -6.93 27.48
N ALA A 101 -6.01 -7.20 28.54
CA ALA A 101 -5.52 -7.80 29.77
C ALA A 101 -5.06 -9.25 29.54
N LEU A 102 -5.86 -10.06 28.82
CA LEU A 102 -5.50 -11.43 28.43
C LEU A 102 -4.20 -11.48 27.61
N LEU A 103 -4.00 -10.51 26.73
CA LEU A 103 -2.81 -10.41 25.88
C LEU A 103 -1.61 -9.72 26.56
N HIS A 104 -1.74 -9.29 27.82
CA HIS A 104 -0.70 -8.60 28.59
C HIS A 104 -0.11 -7.38 27.85
N LEU A 105 -0.96 -6.62 27.15
CA LEU A 105 -0.52 -5.51 26.32
C LEU A 105 -0.48 -4.20 27.10
N HIS A 106 0.68 -3.54 27.09
CA HIS A 106 0.86 -2.18 27.61
C HIS A 106 0.21 -1.16 26.66
N ASP A 107 -0.10 0.05 27.14
CA ASP A 107 -0.88 1.04 26.39
C ASP A 107 -0.32 1.39 25.00
N GLY A 108 1.01 1.49 24.88
CA GLY A 108 1.67 1.69 23.57
C GLY A 108 1.53 0.49 22.62
N GLN A 109 1.43 -0.73 23.16
CA GLN A 109 1.24 -1.95 22.38
C GLN A 109 -0.20 -2.07 21.90
N LYS A 110 -1.20 -1.65 22.69
CA LYS A 110 -2.62 -1.69 22.30
C LYS A 110 -2.89 -0.92 21.00
N LEU A 111 -2.37 0.31 20.91
CA LEU A 111 -2.48 1.12 19.69
C LEU A 111 -1.75 0.47 18.51
N THR A 112 -0.62 -0.19 18.76
CA THR A 112 0.16 -0.90 17.73
C THR A 112 -0.66 -2.05 17.15
N PHE A 113 -1.26 -2.90 18.00
CA PHE A 113 -2.11 -4.00 17.56
C PHE A 113 -3.37 -3.52 16.82
N ALA A 114 -4.03 -2.47 17.32
CA ALA A 114 -5.19 -1.87 16.66
C ALA A 114 -4.82 -1.29 15.28
N SER A 115 -3.65 -0.67 15.16
CA SER A 115 -3.13 -0.13 13.89
C SER A 115 -2.80 -1.23 12.89
N LEU A 116 -2.26 -2.37 13.34
CA LEU A 116 -2.04 -3.54 12.50
C LEU A 116 -3.36 -4.13 11.99
N ALA A 117 -4.35 -4.31 12.88
CA ALA A 117 -5.67 -4.80 12.51
C ALA A 117 -6.37 -3.87 11.49
N ALA A 118 -6.31 -2.55 11.73
CA ALA A 118 -6.83 -1.56 10.79
C ALA A 118 -6.12 -1.63 9.43
N LYS A 119 -4.79 -1.80 9.42
CA LYS A 119 -4.03 -1.97 8.17
C LYS A 119 -4.44 -3.22 7.42
N VAL A 120 -4.62 -4.37 8.11
CA VAL A 120 -5.10 -5.62 7.49
C VAL A 120 -6.49 -5.46 6.89
N ALA A 121 -7.40 -4.72 7.54
CA ALA A 121 -8.74 -4.48 7.02
C ALA A 121 -8.76 -3.54 5.78
N VAL A 122 -7.90 -2.51 5.77
CA VAL A 122 -7.87 -1.50 4.70
C VAL A 122 -7.04 -1.95 3.49
N THR A 123 -6.01 -2.78 3.68
CA THR A 123 -5.08 -3.18 2.60
C THR A 123 -5.73 -3.90 1.42
N PRO A 124 -6.71 -4.82 1.59
CA PRO A 124 -7.42 -5.43 0.46
C PRO A 124 -8.16 -4.40 -0.38
N LEU A 125 -8.75 -3.38 0.27
CA LEU A 125 -9.47 -2.31 -0.42
C LEU A 125 -8.50 -1.43 -1.21
N THR A 126 -7.37 -1.04 -0.63
CA THR A 126 -6.37 -0.23 -1.35
C THR A 126 -5.73 -1.01 -2.50
N LEU A 127 -5.47 -2.30 -2.32
CA LEU A 127 -4.98 -3.18 -3.37
C LEU A 127 -5.98 -3.31 -4.52
N TYR A 128 -7.26 -3.48 -4.21
CA TYR A 128 -8.30 -3.55 -5.23
C TYR A 128 -8.48 -2.21 -5.97
N SER A 129 -8.49 -1.09 -5.27
CA SER A 129 -8.52 0.24 -5.88
C SER A 129 -7.34 0.46 -6.83
N ASN A 130 -6.13 0.07 -6.41
CA ASN A 130 -4.93 0.15 -7.24
C ASN A 130 -5.03 -0.74 -8.48
N PHE A 131 -5.61 -1.94 -8.36
CA PHE A 131 -5.86 -2.84 -9.48
C PHE A 131 -6.84 -2.23 -10.49
N LEU A 132 -7.97 -1.69 -10.02
CA LEU A 132 -8.97 -1.03 -10.86
C LEU A 132 -8.38 0.18 -11.58
N PHE A 133 -7.64 1.02 -10.85
CA PHE A 133 -7.01 2.21 -11.40
C PHE A 133 -5.97 1.86 -12.46
N MET A 134 -5.12 0.86 -12.21
CA MET A 134 -4.15 0.37 -13.19
C MET A 134 -4.83 -0.23 -14.42
N GLY A 135 -5.91 -1.00 -14.24
CA GLY A 135 -6.71 -1.51 -15.35
C GLY A 135 -7.26 -0.39 -16.23
N TRP A 136 -7.90 0.61 -15.59
CA TRP A 136 -8.41 1.78 -16.30
C TRP A 136 -7.30 2.59 -16.99
N LEU A 137 -6.15 2.79 -16.32
CA LEU A 137 -5.06 3.61 -16.84
C LEU A 137 -4.31 2.95 -17.99
N VAL A 138 -4.05 1.64 -17.88
CA VAL A 138 -3.26 0.88 -18.86
C VAL A 138 -4.15 0.39 -20.01
N GLU A 139 -5.31 -0.19 -19.70
CA GLU A 139 -6.20 -0.86 -20.66
C GLU A 139 -7.37 0.02 -21.13
N ARG A 140 -7.60 1.20 -20.52
CA ARG A 140 -8.79 2.08 -20.75
C ARG A 140 -10.13 1.42 -20.45
N ARG A 141 -10.13 0.34 -19.68
CA ARG A 141 -11.32 -0.36 -19.21
C ARG A 141 -11.13 -0.69 -17.74
N VAL A 142 -12.21 -0.68 -16.96
CA VAL A 142 -12.16 -1.25 -15.62
C VAL A 142 -11.90 -2.74 -15.81
N SER A 143 -10.72 -3.21 -15.39
CA SER A 143 -10.33 -4.61 -15.53
C SER A 143 -11.20 -5.44 -14.61
N LEU A 144 -12.37 -5.85 -15.11
CA LEU A 144 -13.31 -6.69 -14.38
C LEU A 144 -12.94 -8.15 -14.65
N LEU A 145 -12.13 -8.69 -13.74
CA LEU A 145 -11.74 -10.11 -13.56
C LEU A 145 -11.05 -10.85 -14.71
#